data_AF-A0A1D6IJJ2-F1
#
_entry.id   AF-A0A1D6IJJ2-F1
#
_cell.length_a   1.000
_cell.length_b   1.000
_cell.length_c   1.000
_cell.angle_alpha   90.00
_cell.angle_beta   90.00
_cell.angle_gamma   90.00
#
_symmetry.space_group_name_H-M   'P 1'
#
loop_
_entity.id
_entity.type
_entity.pdbx_description
1 polymer ?
#
loop_
_entity_poly.entity_id
_entity_poly.type
_entity_poly.pdbx_seq_one_letter_code
_entity_poly.pdbx_strand_id
1 'polypeptide(L)' 'MAKLEEAVRSVQMEGLLWGASKLVPVGYGIKKLQIMMTIVDDLVSVDTLIEDYLCAEPVNEYVQSCDIVAFNKI' A
#
# COMPACT_ATOMS: atom_id res chain seq x y z
N MET A 1 1.07 11.98 -7.92
CA MET A 1 1.47 10.69 -7.32
C MET A 1 2.28 10.82 -6.04
N ALA A 2 3.07 11.88 -5.81
CA ALA A 2 3.80 12.06 -4.54
C ALA A 2 2.86 11.96 -3.31
N LYS A 3 1.73 12.68 -3.33
CA LYS A 3 0.71 12.61 -2.27
C LYS A 3 0.12 11.22 -2.02
N LEU A 4 -0.04 10.40 -3.06
CA LEU A 4 -0.53 9.02 -2.92
C LEU A 4 0.49 8.18 -2.16
N GLU A 5 1.77 8.28 -2.52
CA GLU A 5 2.83 7.56 -1.82
C GLU A 5 3.03 8.08 -0.40
N GLU A 6 2.95 9.39 -0.18
CA GLU A 6 2.99 9.99 1.16
C GLU A 6 1.83 9.50 2.03
N ALA A 7 0.61 9.44 1.50
CA ALA A 7 -0.55 8.92 2.21
C ALA A 7 -0.37 7.44 2.59
N VAL A 8 0.08 6.60 1.66
CA VAL A 8 0.34 5.18 1.94
C VAL A 8 1.45 5.01 2.99
N ARG A 9 2.56 5.76 2.87
CA ARG A 9 3.67 5.72 3.84
C ARG A 9 3.31 6.32 5.20
N SER A 10 2.25 7.12 5.29
CA SER A 10 1.79 7.69 6.56
C SER A 10 1.21 6.64 7.51
N VAL A 11 0.76 5.50 6.96
CA VAL A 11 0.29 4.35 7.75
C VAL A 11 1.49 3.72 8.48
N GLN A 12 1.48 3.83 9.81
CA GLN A 12 2.50 3.26 10.68
C GLN A 12 1.84 2.32 11.68
N MET A 13 2.37 1.10 11.77
CA MET A 13 1.97 0.09 12.75
C MET A 13 3.17 -0.77 13.11
N GLU A 14 3.13 -1.36 14.31
CA GLU A 14 4.19 -2.26 14.75
C GLU A 14 4.26 -3.48 13.83
N GLY A 15 5.47 -3.81 13.37
CA GLY A 15 5.68 -4.93 12.46
C GLY A 15 5.45 -4.61 10.98
N LEU A 16 5.03 -3.40 10.60
CA LEU A 16 4.94 -2.98 9.19
C LEU A 16 6.15 -2.14 8.78
N LEU A 17 6.78 -2.52 7.68
CA LEU A 17 7.90 -1.82 7.07
C LEU A 17 7.63 -1.52 5.60
N TRP A 18 7.63 -0.24 5.23
CA TRP A 18 7.50 0.20 3.84
C TRP A 18 8.84 0.16 3.10
N GLY A 19 8.86 -0.52 1.96
CA GLY A 19 10.04 -0.66 1.11
C GLY A 19 10.09 0.32 -0.06
N ALA A 20 10.76 -0.12 -1.12
CA ALA A 20 10.85 0.63 -2.37
C ALA A 20 9.50 0.67 -3.10
N SER A 21 9.26 1.78 -3.79
CA SER A 21 8.07 2.05 -4.58
C SER A 21 8.44 2.37 -6.03
N LYS A 22 7.51 2.17 -6.95
CA LYS A 22 7.61 2.59 -8.34
C LYS A 22 6.24 2.89 -8.92
N LEU A 23 6.20 3.76 -9.93
CA LEU A 23 4.98 4.01 -10.71
C LEU A 23 4.98 3.12 -11.95
N VAL A 24 3.94 2.30 -12.08
CA VAL A 24 3.78 1.35 -13.19
C VAL A 24 2.63 1.81 -14.09
N PRO A 25 2.83 1.95 -15.42
CA PRO A 25 1.75 2.29 -16.33
C PRO A 25 0.73 1.15 -16.42
N VAL A 26 -0.56 1.49 -16.40
CA VAL A 26 -1.68 0.53 -16.56
C VAL A 26 -2.45 0.73 -17.86
N GLY A 27 -2.29 1.87 -18.53
CA GLY A 27 -2.93 2.20 -19.80
C GLY A 27 -3.51 3.61 -19.81
N TYR A 28 -3.82 4.15 -20.99
CA TYR A 28 -4.52 5.44 -21.15
C TYR A 28 -3.89 6.62 -20.38
N GLY A 29 -2.57 6.63 -20.21
CA GLY A 29 -1.83 7.65 -19.45
C GLY A 29 -1.91 7.50 -17.92
N ILE A 30 -2.65 6.51 -17.40
CA ILE A 30 -2.80 6.22 -15.97
C ILE A 30 -1.62 5.36 -15.50
N LYS A 31 -1.12 5.69 -14.31
CA LYS A 31 -0.08 4.93 -13.60
C LYS A 31 -0.63 4.49 -12.25
N LYS A 32 -0.28 3.29 -11.80
CA LYS A 32 -0.52 2.83 -10.43
C LYS A 32 0.75 2.94 -9.60
N LEU A 33 0.59 3.15 -8.30
CA LEU A 33 1.68 3.01 -7.34
C LEU A 33 1.85 1.53 -7.04
N GLN A 34 3.06 1.01 -7.22
CA GLN A 34 3.45 -0.31 -6.73
C GLN A 34 4.50 -0.10 -5.63
N ILE A 35 4.18 -0.52 -4.41
CA ILE A 35 5.06 -0.38 -3.24
C ILE A 35 5.26 -1.74 -2.60
N MET A 36 6.50 -2.03 -2.18
CA MET A 36 6.79 -3.21 -1.38
C MET A 36 6.56 -2.92 0.10
N MET A 37 6.10 -3.92 0.83
CA MET A 37 6.02 -3.88 2.28
C MET A 37 6.47 -5.21 2.87
N THR A 38 7.00 -5.16 4.08
CA THR A 38 7.34 -6.33 4.88
C THR A 38 6.53 -6.25 6.16
N ILE A 39 5.91 -7.36 6.53
CA ILE A 39 5.08 -7.47 7.72
C ILE A 39 5.60 -8.56 8.66
N VAL A 40 5.32 -8.41 9.96
CA VAL A 40 5.44 -9.49 10.94
C VAL A 40 4.08 -10.18 11.02
N ASP A 41 4.00 -11.44 10.56
CA ASP A 41 2.75 -12.22 10.45
C ASP A 41 1.92 -12.23 11.76
N ASP A 42 2.58 -12.28 12.92
CA ASP A 42 1.93 -12.32 14.24
C ASP A 42 1.31 -10.98 14.68
N LEU A 43 1.70 -9.87 14.03
CA LEU A 43 1.31 -8.51 14.43
C LEU A 43 0.43 -7.80 13.41
N VAL A 44 0.61 -8.09 12.12
CA VAL A 44 -0.04 -7.36 11.04
C VAL A 44 -0.75 -8.32 10.10
N SER A 45 -2.07 -8.13 9.96
CA SER A 45 -2.87 -8.77 8.92
C SER A 45 -2.90 -7.89 7.67
N VAL A 46 -2.57 -8.47 6.51
CA VAL A 46 -2.60 -7.76 5.22
C VAL A 46 -4.01 -7.30 4.87
N ASP A 47 -5.01 -8.14 5.12
CA ASP A 47 -6.41 -7.82 4.81
C ASP A 47 -6.88 -6.61 5.64
N THR A 48 -6.59 -6.62 6.94
CA THR A 48 -6.90 -5.50 7.85
C THR A 48 -6.16 -4.22 7.44
N LEU A 49 -4.88 -4.32 7.06
CA LEU A 49 -4.11 -3.17 6.57
C LEU A 49 -4.77 -2.55 5.33
N ILE A 50 -5.25 -3.38 4.40
CA ILE A 50 -5.89 -2.91 3.18
C ILE A 50 -7.23 -2.25 3.48
N GLU A 51 -8.10 -2.94 4.21
CA GLU A 51 -9.48 -2.47 4.45
C GLU A 51 -9.53 -1.27 5.40
N ASP A 52 -8.86 -1.34 6.54
CA ASP A 52 -9.02 -0.37 7.63
C ASP A 52 -8.07 0.83 7.52
N TYR A 53 -7.04 0.76 6.67
CA TYR A 53 -6.06 1.83 6.53
C TYR A 53 -5.88 2.32 5.10
N LEU A 54 -5.62 1.44 4.13
CA LEU A 54 -5.34 1.87 2.75
C LEU A 54 -6.60 2.26 1.97
N CYS A 55 -7.73 1.60 2.24
CA CYS A 55 -9.03 1.88 1.64
C CYS A 55 -9.96 2.69 2.56
N ALA A 56 -9.50 3.07 3.75
CA ALA A 56 -10.22 3.89 4.70
C ALA A 56 -9.83 5.37 4.61
N GLU A 57 -10.62 6.25 5.24
CA GLU A 57 -10.26 7.66 5.38
C GLU A 57 -9.03 7.81 6.29
N PRO A 58 -8.07 8.70 5.96
CA PRO A 58 -8.08 9.67 4.86
C PRO A 58 -7.39 9.19 3.57
N VAL A 59 -6.89 7.95 3.52
CA VAL A 59 -6.07 7.46 2.39
C VAL A 59 -6.92 7.20 1.13
N ASN A 60 -8.19 6.83 1.31
CA ASN A 60 -9.15 6.59 0.22
C ASN A 60 -9.41 7.81 -0.69
N GLU A 61 -9.05 9.03 -0.28
CA GLU A 61 -9.09 10.22 -1.15
C GLU A 61 -8.13 10.09 -2.34
N TYR A 62 -7.05 9.32 -2.16
CA TYR A 62 -6.00 9.11 -3.15
C TYR A 62 -6.01 7.69 -3.73
N VAL A 63 -6.53 6.71 -2.99
CA VAL A 63 -6.56 5.28 -3.36
C VAL A 63 -7.96 4.89 -3.82
N GLN A 64 -8.09 4.50 -5.10
CA GLN A 64 -9.36 3.98 -5.63
C GLN A 64 -9.58 2.50 -5.30
N SER A 65 -8.50 1.71 -5.27
CA SER A 65 -8.49 0.30 -4.92
C SER A 65 -7.06 -0.14 -4.59
N CYS A 66 -6.93 -1.26 -3.86
CA CYS A 66 -5.65 -1.87 -3.53
C CYS A 66 -5.67 -3.34 -3.93
N ASP A 67 -4.56 -3.83 -4.51
CA ASP A 67 -4.41 -5.22 -4.95
C ASP A 67 -3.01 -5.75 -4.59
N ILE A 68 -2.94 -7.02 -4.22
CA ILE A 68 -1.68 -7.71 -3.95
C ILE A 68 -1.08 -8.16 -5.29
N VAL A 69 0.08 -7.60 -5.66
CA VAL A 69 0.78 -7.99 -6.90
C VAL A 69 1.49 -9.33 -6.74
N ALA A 70 2.16 -9.54 -5.60
CA ALA A 70 2.87 -10.76 -5.26
C ALA A 70 3.01 -10.86 -3.74
N PHE A 71 3.02 -12.07 -3.22
CA PHE A 71 3.22 -12.35 -1.80
C PHE A 71 4.30 -13.43 -1.65
N ASN A 72 5.35 -13.13 -0.88
CA ASN A 72 6.46 -14.04 -0.62
C ASN A 72 6.70 -14.11 0.88
N LYS A 73 7.02 -15.32 1.37
CA LYS A 73 7.47 -15.51 2.74
C LYS A 73 8.99 -15.37 2.82
N ILE A 74 9.47 -14.69 3.85
CA ILE A 74 10.90 -14.48 4.14
C ILE A 74 11.26 -15.04 5.52
#